data_AF-A0A948C6Y7-F1
#
_entry.id   AF-A0A948C6Y7-F1
#
_cell.length_a   1.000
_cell.length_b   1.000
_cell.length_c   1.000
_cell.angle_alpha   90.00
_cell.angle_beta   90.00
_cell.angle_gamma   90.00
#
_symmetry.space_group_name_H-M   'P 1'
#
loop_
_entity.id
_entity.type
_entity.pdbx_description
1 polymer ?
#
loop_
_entity_poly.entity_id
_entity_poly.type
_entity_poly.pdbx_seq_one_letter_code
_entity_poly.pdbx_strand_id
1 'polypeptide(L)' 'MSVDWTRTYTTISPNVQQIAQQTFVKLLKEKDIVCKDFPALRCTKMQTTVAQAETEEQEFNEFFNYLNFTLED' A
#
# COMPACT_ATOMS: atom_id res chain seq x y z
N MET A 1 -22.67 25.25 -6.29
CA MET A 1 -22.50 23.85 -6.70
C MET A 1 -23.87 23.17 -6.67
N SER A 2 -24.29 22.48 -7.74
CA SER A 2 -25.59 21.80 -7.82
C SER A 2 -25.42 20.31 -7.51
N VAL A 3 -25.20 19.98 -6.23
CA VAL A 3 -25.02 18.60 -5.76
C VAL A 3 -26.28 18.15 -5.02
N ASP A 4 -26.70 16.90 -5.25
CA ASP A 4 -27.77 16.27 -4.48
C ASP A 4 -27.24 15.81 -3.12
N TRP A 5 -27.36 16.69 -2.13
CA TRP A 5 -26.91 16.43 -0.76
C TRP A 5 -27.70 15.32 -0.05
N THR A 6 -28.89 14.94 -0.55
CA THR A 6 -29.70 13.87 0.05
C THR A 6 -29.06 12.49 -0.12
N ARG A 7 -28.13 12.34 -1.06
CA ARG A 7 -27.39 11.10 -1.37
C ARG A 7 -25.93 11.13 -0.93
N THR A 8 -25.58 12.01 -0.01
CA THR A 8 -24.22 12.08 0.52
C THR A 8 -23.87 10.79 1.27
N TYR A 9 -22.66 10.28 1.06
CA TYR A 9 -22.11 9.15 1.81
C TYR A 9 -20.67 9.43 2.23
N THR A 10 -20.17 8.66 3.19
CA THR A 10 -18.77 8.72 3.61
C THR A 10 -18.15 7.33 3.54
N THR A 11 -16.84 7.27 3.27
CA THR A 11 -16.08 6.01 3.18
C THR A 11 -16.07 5.24 4.50
N ILE A 12 -16.24 5.94 5.62
CA ILE A 12 -16.32 5.35 6.96
C ILE A 12 -17.76 4.98 7.37
N SER A 13 -18.78 5.22 6.54
CA SER A 13 -20.16 4.86 6.88
C SER A 13 -20.36 3.33 6.91
N PRO A 14 -21.29 2.81 7.73
CA PRO A 14 -21.51 1.36 7.84
C PRO A 14 -21.82 0.66 6.52
N ASN A 15 -22.61 1.31 5.64
CA ASN A 15 -22.96 0.76 4.32
C ASN A 15 -21.72 0.62 3.43
N VAL A 16 -20.88 1.66 3.36
CA VAL A 16 -19.67 1.62 2.52
C VAL A 16 -18.63 0.64 3.07
N GLN A 17 -18.50 0.52 4.39
CA GLN A 17 -17.66 -0.50 5.02
C GLN A 17 -18.13 -1.92 4.64
N GLN A 18 -19.44 -2.18 4.65
CA GLN A 18 -20.00 -3.48 4.25
C GLN A 18 -19.65 -3.83 2.80
N ILE A 19 -19.76 -2.86 1.88
CA ILE A 19 -19.41 -3.04 0.47
C ILE A 19 -17.91 -3.36 0.33
N ALA A 20 -17.04 -2.64 1.04
CA ALA A 20 -15.60 -2.88 1.00
C ALA A 20 -15.22 -4.29 1.50
N GLN A 21 -15.81 -4.72 2.61
CA GLN A 21 -15.59 -6.06 3.18
C GLN A 21 -16.07 -7.17 2.24
N GLN A 22 -17.26 -7.03 1.65
CA GLN A 22 -17.80 -8.00 0.69
C GLN A 22 -16.90 -8.13 -0.55
N THR A 23 -16.41 -6.99 -1.05
CA THR A 23 -15.51 -6.96 -2.21
C THR A 23 -14.18 -7.64 -1.87
N PHE A 24 -13.61 -7.38 -0.69
CA PHE A 24 -12.38 -8.02 -0.23
C PHE A 24 -12.53 -9.55 -0.18
N VAL A 25 -13.61 -10.06 0.43
CA VAL A 25 -13.90 -11.50 0.49
C VAL A 25 -14.09 -12.10 -0.89
N LYS A 26 -14.73 -11.39 -1.81
CA LYS A 26 -14.89 -11.81 -3.20
C LYS A 26 -13.53 -12.00 -3.89
N LEU A 27 -12.68 -10.98 -3.84
CA LEU A 27 -11.33 -11.02 -4.44
C LEU A 27 -10.49 -12.18 -3.88
N LEU A 28 -10.60 -12.44 -2.56
CA LEU A 28 -9.92 -13.56 -1.93
C LEU A 28 -10.42 -14.91 -2.48
N LYS A 29 -11.73 -15.08 -2.65
CA LYS A 29 -12.32 -16.31 -3.22
C LYS A 29 -11.95 -16.52 -4.69
N GLU A 30 -11.82 -15.43 -5.44
CA GLU A 30 -11.38 -15.44 -6.85
C GLU A 30 -9.86 -15.67 -6.99
N LYS A 31 -9.10 -15.63 -5.88
CA LYS A 31 -7.65 -15.77 -5.81
C LYS A 31 -6.86 -14.62 -6.46
N ASP A 32 -7.47 -13.44 -6.57
CA ASP A 32 -6.83 -12.23 -7.09
C ASP A 32 -5.95 -11.53 -6.05
N ILE A 33 -6.12 -11.85 -4.76
CA ILE A 33 -5.32 -11.32 -3.66
C ILE A 33 -4.71 -12.46 -2.83
N VAL A 34 -3.51 -12.20 -2.29
CA VAL A 34 -2.76 -13.17 -1.49
C VAL A 34 -2.12 -12.49 -0.28
N CYS A 35 -2.02 -13.23 0.82
CA CYS A 35 -1.16 -12.86 1.94
C CYS A 35 0.13 -13.68 1.85
N LYS A 36 1.26 -13.01 1.70
CA LYS A 36 2.58 -13.63 1.56
C LYS A 36 3.60 -12.81 2.35
N ASP A 37 4.64 -13.47 2.83
CA ASP A 37 5.81 -12.80 3.38
C ASP A 37 6.74 -12.37 2.24
N PHE A 38 6.88 -11.06 2.03
CA PHE A 38 7.72 -10.46 1.00
C PHE A 38 8.15 -9.04 1.43
N PRO A 39 9.30 -8.54 0.95
CA PRO A 39 9.73 -7.17 1.22
C PRO A 39 8.69 -6.14 0.76
N ALA A 40 8.32 -5.22 1.64
CA ALA A 40 7.37 -4.15 1.34
C ALA A 40 7.98 -2.78 1.65
N LEU A 41 7.55 -1.75 0.90
CA LEU A 41 7.92 -0.37 1.19
C LEU A 41 7.32 0.03 2.54
N ARG A 42 8.14 0.61 3.41
CA ARG A 42 7.73 1.00 4.76
C ARG A 42 8.04 2.46 5.01
N CYS A 43 7.02 3.24 5.33
CA CYS A 43 7.19 4.62 5.77
C CYS A 43 7.72 4.63 7.21
N THR A 44 8.94 5.14 7.42
CA THR A 44 9.56 5.23 8.75
C THR A 44 8.80 6.19 9.68
N LYS A 45 8.25 7.28 9.13
CA LYS A 45 7.48 8.29 9.88
C LYS A 45 6.12 7.78 10.36
N MET A 46 5.32 7.19 9.48
CA MET A 46 3.97 6.71 9.79
C MET A 46 3.95 5.30 10.39
N GLN A 47 5.09 4.62 10.37
CA GLN A 47 5.27 3.28 10.92
C GLN A 47 4.42 2.18 10.27
N THR A 48 4.06 2.35 8.99
CA THR A 48 3.24 1.42 8.22
C THR A 48 3.85 1.12 6.85
N THR A 49 3.40 0.04 6.22
CA THR A 49 3.66 -0.23 4.80
C THR A 49 2.90 0.74 3.91
N VAL A 50 3.45 1.04 2.74
CA VAL A 50 2.84 1.88 1.71
C VAL A 50 2.87 1.16 0.36
N ALA A 51 1.88 1.42 -0.49
CA ALA A 51 1.86 0.93 -1.86
C ALA A 51 2.80 1.76 -2.74
N GLN A 52 3.34 1.15 -3.79
CA GLN A 52 4.17 1.88 -4.76
C GLN A 52 3.42 3.04 -5.42
N ALA A 53 2.10 2.91 -5.61
CA ALA A 53 1.25 3.99 -6.13
C ALA A 53 1.15 5.21 -5.20
N GLU A 54 1.52 5.08 -3.93
CA GLU A 54 1.54 6.17 -2.94
C GLU A 54 2.94 6.82 -2.82
N THR A 55 3.91 6.37 -3.61
CA THR A 55 5.28 6.89 -3.58
C THR A 55 5.57 7.79 -4.76
N GLU A 56 6.47 8.75 -4.53
CA GLU A 56 7.00 9.65 -5.54
C GLU A 56 8.50 9.38 -5.71
N GLU A 57 9.01 9.50 -6.93
CA GLU A 57 10.44 9.40 -7.22
C GLU A 57 11.10 10.75 -6.97
N GLN A 58 12.24 10.72 -6.27
CA GLN A 58 13.01 11.91 -5.96
C GLN A 58 14.50 11.59 -6.06
N GLU A 59 15.27 12.53 -6.62
CA GLU A 59 16.72 12.42 -6.68
C GLU A 59 17.37 12.91 -5.38
N PHE A 60 18.39 12.17 -4.92
CA PHE A 60 19.18 12.49 -3.73
C PHE A 60 20.67 12.32 -4.02
N ASN A 61 21.50 13.19 -3.45
CA ASN A 61 22.94 13.01 -3.48
C ASN A 61 23.32 11.98 -2.41
N GLU A 62 23.80 10.82 -2.85
CA GLU A 62 24.16 9.70 -1.98
C GLU A 62 25.54 9.14 -2.32
N PHE A 63 26.07 8.30 -1.44
CA PHE A 63 27.39 7.69 -1.60
C PHE A 63 27.31 6.35 -2.33
N PHE A 64 28.08 6.20 -3.41
CA PHE A 64 28.29 4.91 -4.07
C PHE A 64 29.55 4.24 -3.52
N ASN A 65 29.38 3.26 -2.63
CA ASN A 65 30.48 2.62 -1.90
C ASN A 65 30.91 1.29 -2.56
N TYR A 66 32.22 1.03 -2.60
CA TYR A 66 32.78 -0.25 -3.03
C TYR A 66 33.18 -1.11 -1.82
N LEU A 67 32.68 -2.35 -1.76
CA LEU A 67 33.01 -3.32 -0.72
C LEU A 67 33.71 -4.53 -1.36
N ASN A 68 34.98 -4.76 -1.00
CA ASN A 68 35.75 -5.91 -1.48
C ASN A 68 35.68 -7.04 -0.46
N PHE A 69 35.19 -8.20 -0.89
CA PHE A 69 35.18 -9.43 -0.09
C PHE A 69 36.28 -10.37 -0.58
N THR A 70 37.03 -10.95 0.35
CA THR A 70 38.00 -12.02 0.07
C THR A 70 37.37 -13.39 0.35
N LEU A 71 37.82 -14.42 -0.35
CA LEU A 71 37.44 -15.80 -0.05
C LEU A 71 38.27 -16.32 1.13
N GLU A 72 37.74 -17.30 1.86
CA GLU A 72 38.55 -18.11 2.78
C GLU A 72 39.47 -19.04 1.96
N ASP A 73 40.61 -19.41 2.55
CA ASP A 73 41.57 -20.36 1.96
C ASP A 73 40.98 -21.77 1.79
#